data_AF-A0A1G1KIQ7-F1
#
_entry.id   AF-A0A1G1KIQ7-F1
#
_cell.length_a   1.000
_cell.length_b   1.000
_cell.length_c   1.000
_cell.angle_alpha   90.00
_cell.angle_beta   90.00
_cell.angle_gamma   90.00
#
_symmetry.space_group_name_H-M   'P 1'
#
loop_
_entity.id
_entity.type
_entity.pdbx_description
1 polymer ?
#
loop_
_entity_poly.entity_id
_entity_poly.type
_entity_poly.pdbx_seq_one_letter_code
_entity_poly.pdbx_strand_id
1 'polypeptide(L)'
;MYDARIVSEYEEVLSRSKFSFDKAHIDNLIEFITHFGIPVSATPLSIHLSDMDDEPFLEVAISGKAECLITGNAAHYPMRPKRKVRVLAPRQFLNRYF
;
A
#
# COMPACT_ATOMS: atom_id res chain seq x y z
N MET A 1 -3.63 -2.63 -6.11
CA MET A 1 -3.82 -1.29 -6.68
C MET A 1 -2.57 -0.50 -6.37
N TYR A 2 -2.09 0.37 -7.25
CA TYR A 2 -0.84 1.09 -7.03
C TYR A 2 -0.83 2.44 -7.74
N ASP A 3 0.09 3.31 -7.33
CA ASP A 3 0.57 4.45 -8.12
C ASP A 3 2.11 4.43 -8.14
N ALA A 4 2.74 5.42 -8.78
CA ALA A 4 4.20 5.48 -8.89
C ALA A 4 4.90 5.59 -7.53
N ARG A 5 4.29 6.24 -6.53
CA ARG A 5 4.89 6.43 -5.20
C ARG A 5 5.00 5.10 -4.45
N ILE A 6 3.97 4.27 -4.53
CA ILE A 6 3.99 2.92 -3.95
C ILE A 6 5.05 2.04 -4.62
N VAL A 7 5.18 2.12 -5.96
CA VAL A 7 6.20 1.36 -6.69
C VAL A 7 7.60 1.79 -6.27
N SER A 8 7.86 3.10 -6.19
CA SER A 8 9.15 3.63 -5.74
C SER A 8 9.47 3.25 -4.29
N GLU A 9 8.49 3.25 -3.39
CA GLU A 9 8.66 2.76 -2.01
C GLU A 9 9.11 1.29 -2.00
N TYR A 10 8.49 0.43 -2.81
CA TYR A 10 8.88 -0.97 -2.91
C TYR A 10 10.29 -1.14 -3.47
N GLU A 11 10.63 -0.41 -4.53
CA GLU A 11 11.98 -0.43 -5.12
C GLU A 11 13.03 0.01 -4.09
N GLU A 12 12.78 1.10 -3.35
CA GLU A 12 13.70 1.62 -2.34
C GLU A 12 13.88 0.62 -1.20
N VAL A 13 12.78 0.15 -0.61
CA VAL A 13 12.80 -0.78 0.52
C VAL A 13 13.51 -2.07 0.17
N LEU A 14 13.19 -2.67 -0.98
CA LEU A 14 13.79 -3.94 -1.41
C LEU A 14 15.27 -3.79 -1.77
N SER A 15 15.69 -2.59 -2.20
CA SER A 15 17.09 -2.30 -2.51
C SER A 15 17.96 -2.00 -1.28
N ARG A 16 17.38 -1.92 -0.07
CA ARG A 16 18.16 -1.68 1.16
C ARG A 16 19.14 -2.82 1.41
N SER A 17 20.41 -2.48 1.63
CA SER A 17 21.53 -3.44 1.78
C SER A 17 21.31 -4.52 2.84
N LYS A 18 20.49 -4.26 3.87
CA LYS A 18 20.14 -5.23 4.92
C LYS A 18 19.42 -6.48 4.41
N PHE A 19 18.82 -6.43 3.21
CA PHE A 19 18.09 -7.55 2.63
C PHE A 19 18.91 -8.37 1.63
N SER A 20 19.96 -7.78 1.04
CA SER A 20 20.84 -8.45 0.08
C SER A 20 20.12 -9.17 -1.07
N PHE A 21 18.99 -8.64 -1.54
CA PHE A 21 18.28 -9.19 -2.69
C PHE A 21 19.01 -8.87 -3.99
N ASP A 22 18.96 -9.82 -4.94
CA ASP A 22 19.46 -9.60 -6.30
C ASP A 22 18.57 -8.58 -7.05
N LYS A 23 19.18 -7.65 -7.78
CA LYS A 23 18.45 -6.59 -8.50
C LYS A 23 17.46 -7.17 -9.51
N ALA A 24 17.79 -8.26 -10.20
CA ALA A 24 16.88 -8.91 -11.14
C ALA A 24 15.67 -9.50 -10.44
N HIS A 25 15.81 -9.99 -9.20
CA HIS A 25 14.65 -10.46 -8.43
C HIS A 25 13.74 -9.31 -7.99
N ILE A 26 14.32 -8.17 -7.61
CA ILE A 26 13.54 -6.96 -7.29
C ILE A 26 12.77 -6.53 -8.54
N ASP A 27 13.43 -6.45 -9.68
CA ASP A 27 12.83 -6.00 -10.95
C ASP A 27 11.70 -6.92 -11.40
N ASN A 28 11.91 -8.24 -11.34
CA ASN A 28 10.87 -9.22 -11.66
C ASN A 28 9.65 -9.10 -10.72
N LEU A 29 9.87 -8.81 -9.44
CA LEU A 29 8.78 -8.63 -8.48
C LEU A 29 8.00 -7.34 -8.75
N ILE A 30 8.70 -6.24 -9.04
CA ILE A 30 8.06 -4.96 -9.38
C ILE A 30 7.28 -5.07 -10.70
N GLU A 31 7.86 -5.74 -11.71
CA GLU A 31 7.17 -6.03 -12.96
C GLU A 31 5.92 -6.86 -12.71
N PHE A 32 6.02 -7.92 -11.90
CA PHE A 32 4.86 -8.74 -11.54
C PHE A 32 3.76 -7.92 -10.86
N ILE A 33 4.10 -7.11 -9.85
CA ILE A 33 3.14 -6.27 -9.11
C ILE A 33 2.46 -5.26 -10.04
N THR A 34 3.21 -4.64 -10.95
CA THR A 34 2.68 -3.62 -11.86
C THR A 34 1.89 -4.22 -13.02
N HIS A 35 2.29 -5.38 -13.53
CA HIS A 35 1.59 -6.10 -14.60
C HIS A 35 0.19 -6.60 -14.15
N PHE A 36 0.09 -7.16 -12.95
CA PHE A 36 -1.18 -7.68 -12.41
C PHE A 36 -1.93 -6.67 -11.53
N GLY A 37 -1.29 -5.55 -11.19
CA GLY A 37 -1.86 -4.49 -10.37
C GLY A 37 -2.82 -3.61 -11.15
N ILE A 38 -3.70 -2.92 -10.41
CA ILE A 38 -4.58 -1.88 -10.96
C ILE A 38 -3.94 -0.51 -10.70
N PRO A 39 -3.52 0.25 -11.72
CA PRO A 39 -2.99 1.60 -11.54
C PRO A 39 -4.11 2.56 -11.13
N VAL A 40 -3.81 3.49 -10.21
CA VAL A 40 -4.76 4.46 -9.66
C VAL A 40 -4.15 5.85 -9.70
N SER A 41 -4.89 6.82 -10.25
CA SER A 41 -4.58 8.24 -10.07
C SER A 41 -5.12 8.69 -8.72
N ALA A 42 -4.29 8.67 -7.69
CA ALA A 42 -4.69 9.00 -6.33
C ALA A 42 -4.85 10.51 -6.12
N THR A 43 -5.88 10.91 -5.36
CA THR A 43 -6.00 12.29 -4.86
C THR A 43 -5.38 12.39 -3.47
N PRO A 44 -4.57 13.42 -3.19
CA PRO A 44 -3.97 13.61 -1.87
C PRO A 44 -5.00 13.66 -0.74
N LEU A 45 -4.62 13.18 0.45
CA LEU A 45 -5.44 13.36 1.65
C LEU A 45 -5.60 14.84 1.97
N SER A 46 -6.75 15.22 2.53
CA SER A 46 -6.98 16.59 3.00
C SER A 46 -6.20 16.93 4.27
N ILE A 47 -5.71 15.92 4.99
CA ILE A 47 -4.97 16.03 6.25
C ILE A 47 -3.91 14.93 6.24
N HIS A 48 -2.68 15.30 6.60
CA HIS A 48 -1.56 14.37 6.69
C HIS A 48 -1.76 13.30 7.78
N LEU A 49 -1.18 12.13 7.55
CA LEU A 49 -1.05 11.09 8.56
C LEU A 49 0.09 11.42 9.52
N SER A 50 0.22 10.64 10.61
CA SER A 50 1.39 10.76 11.50
C SER A 50 2.68 10.36 10.79
N ASP A 51 2.57 9.43 9.85
CA ASP A 51 3.64 8.99 8.96
C ASP A 51 3.21 9.32 7.52
N MET A 52 3.96 10.21 6.86
CA MET A 52 3.63 10.67 5.51
C MET A 52 3.89 9.59 4.46
N ASP A 53 4.76 8.62 4.74
CA ASP A 53 5.09 7.52 3.82
C ASP A 53 3.93 6.51 3.73
N ASP A 54 3.01 6.52 4.71
CA ASP A 54 1.76 5.74 4.69
C ASP A 54 0.63 6.38 3.85
N GLU A 55 0.75 7.66 3.49
CA GLU A 55 -0.30 8.39 2.77
C GLU A 55 -0.62 7.80 1.38
N PRO A 56 0.38 7.51 0.52
CA PRO A 56 0.11 6.99 -0.82
C PRO A 56 -0.76 5.72 -0.81
N PHE A 57 -0.51 4.80 0.13
CA PHE A 57 -1.28 3.56 0.26
C PHE A 57 -2.76 3.81 0.52
N LEU A 58 -3.05 4.75 1.41
CA LEU A 58 -4.41 5.09 1.79
C LEU A 58 -5.13 5.92 0.73
N GLU A 59 -4.43 6.84 0.09
CA GLU A 59 -4.94 7.65 -1.01
C GLU A 59 -5.31 6.79 -2.21
N VAL A 60 -4.45 5.83 -2.57
CA VAL A 60 -4.70 4.84 -3.63
C VAL A 60 -5.90 3.98 -3.26
N ALA A 61 -5.99 3.50 -2.02
CA ALA A 61 -7.13 2.69 -1.58
C ALA A 61 -8.45 3.46 -1.65
N ILE A 62 -8.47 4.73 -1.22
CA ILE A 62 -9.66 5.59 -1.26
C ILE A 62 -10.06 5.92 -2.70
N SER A 63 -9.11 6.40 -3.50
CA SER A 63 -9.35 6.83 -4.89
C SER A 63 -9.73 5.65 -5.78
N GLY A 64 -9.11 4.49 -5.52
CA GLY A 64 -9.41 3.22 -6.15
C GLY A 64 -10.71 2.57 -5.69
N LYS A 65 -11.39 3.12 -4.67
CA LYS A 65 -12.59 2.54 -4.05
C LYS A 65 -12.36 1.11 -3.58
N ALA A 66 -11.16 0.81 -3.07
CA ALA A 66 -10.85 -0.48 -2.48
C ALA A 66 -11.77 -0.75 -1.29
N GLU A 67 -12.17 -2.00 -1.13
CA GLU A 67 -12.98 -2.43 0.02
C GLU A 67 -12.19 -2.34 1.34
N CYS A 68 -10.90 -2.67 1.27
CA CYS A 68 -9.99 -2.53 2.39
C CYS A 68 -8.54 -2.27 1.95
N LEU A 69 -7.79 -1.60 2.83
CA LEU A 69 -6.34 -1.56 2.85
C LEU A 69 -5.84 -2.66 3.79
N ILE A 70 -5.03 -3.58 3.27
CA ILE A 70 -4.42 -4.65 4.07
C ILE A 70 -3.00 -4.22 4.42
N THR A 71 -2.67 -4.15 5.71
CA THR A 71 -1.36 -3.64 6.17
C THR A 71 -0.93 -4.27 7.49
N GLY A 72 0.38 -4.49 7.65
CA GLY A 72 0.99 -4.86 8.93
C GLY A 72 1.04 -3.71 9.94
N ASN A 73 0.86 -2.46 9.47
CA ASN A 73 1.01 -1.23 10.27
C ASN A 73 -0.34 -0.56 10.51
N ALA A 74 -1.40 -1.33 10.78
CA ALA A 74 -2.77 -0.80 10.88
C ALA A 74 -2.92 0.35 11.89
N ALA A 75 -2.08 0.40 12.94
CA ALA A 75 -2.06 1.46 13.94
C ALA A 75 -1.69 2.85 13.38
N HIS A 76 -0.98 2.91 12.25
CA HIS A 76 -0.60 4.18 11.60
C HIS A 76 -1.79 4.86 10.90
N TYR A 77 -2.89 4.13 10.72
CA TYR A 77 -4.06 4.61 9.99
C TYR A 77 -5.17 4.97 10.99
N PRO A 78 -5.47 6.26 11.19
CA PRO A 78 -6.48 6.67 12.14
C PRO A 78 -7.86 6.17 11.68
N MET A 79 -8.56 5.48 12.58
CA MET A 79 -9.96 5.10 12.38
C MET A 79 -10.82 6.36 12.30
N ARG A 80 -11.35 6.66 11.11
CA ARG A 80 -12.28 7.77 10.90
C ARG A 80 -13.67 7.22 10.57
N PRO A 81 -14.73 7.58 11.30
CA PRO A 81 -16.08 7.04 11.10
C PRO A 81 -16.63 7.21 9.67
N LYS A 82 -16.15 8.21 8.93
CA LYS A 82 -16.59 8.53 7.56
C LYS A 82 -15.69 7.93 6.46
N ARG A 83 -14.63 7.18 6.81
CA ARG A 83 -13.75 6.56 5.80
C ARG A 83 -14.41 5.33 5.21
N LYS A 84 -14.49 5.27 3.87
CA LYS A 84 -15.08 4.15 3.13
C LYS A 84 -14.18 2.91 3.06
N VAL A 85 -12.87 3.09 3.22
CA VAL A 85 -11.88 2.01 3.18
C VAL A 85 -11.65 1.48 4.59
N ARG A 86 -11.82 0.17 4.77
CA ARG A 86 -11.44 -0.51 6.03
C ARG A 86 -9.94 -0.75 6.06
N VAL A 87 -9.30 -0.56 7.20
CA VAL A 87 -7.89 -0.94 7.38
C VAL A 87 -7.84 -2.23 8.17
N LEU A 88 -7.23 -3.27 7.61
CA LEU A 88 -7.21 -4.61 8.18
C LEU A 88 -5.77 -5.13 8.26
N ALA A 89 -5.44 -5.82 9.35
CA ALA A 89 -4.26 -6.68 9.39
C ALA A 89 -4.46 -7.91 8.48
N PRO A 90 -3.40 -8.52 7.91
CA PRO A 90 -3.52 -9.70 7.05
C PRO A 90 -4.36 -10.83 7.67
N ARG A 91 -4.15 -11.12 8.97
CA ARG A 91 -4.93 -12.14 9.69
C ARG A 91 -6.42 -11.79 9.80
N GLN A 92 -6.75 -10.51 9.99
CA GLN A 92 -8.15 -10.06 10.06
C GLN A 92 -8.83 -10.15 8.69
N PHE A 93 -8.10 -9.87 7.61
CA PHE A 93 -8.59 -10.05 6.26
C PHE A 93 -8.90 -11.52 5.98
N LEU A 94 -7.95 -12.43 6.25
CA LEU A 94 -8.15 -13.86 6.03
C LEU A 94 -9.37 -14.38 6.79
N ASN A 95 -9.45 -14.14 8.10
CA ASN A 95 -10.58 -14.56 8.93
C ASN A 95 -11.96 -14.04 8.46
N ARG A 96 -11.99 -12.96 7.68
CA ARG A 96 -13.25 -12.32 7.25
C ARG A 96 -13.74 -12.82 5.91
N TYR A 97 -12.83 -13.18 5.00
CA TYR A 97 -13.17 -13.45 3.60
C TYR A 97 -12.80 -14.87 3.14
N PHE A 98 -12.14 -15.67 3.99
CA PHE A 98 -11.78 -17.06 3.77
C PHE A 98 -12.17 -17.90 4.99
#